data_AF-A0A7W1LE22-F1
#
_entry.id   AF-A0A7W1LE22-F1
#
_cell.length_a   1.000
_cell.length_b   1.000
_cell.length_c   1.000
_cell.angle_alpha   90.00
_cell.angle_beta   90.00
_cell.angle_gamma   90.00
#
_symmetry.space_group_name_H-M   'P 1'
#
loop_
_entity.id
_entity.type
_entity.pdbx_description
1 polymer ?
#
loop_
_entity_poly.entity_id
_entity_poly.type
_entity_poly.pdbx_seq_one_letter_code
_entity_poly.pdbx_strand_id
1 'polypeptide(L)'
;MRNCYFENRRRYGTRRIRGALSKNGVSIGRCKIRRLMKEENLKAIQARAFKPRTTDSKGITAAPNLLAEIKSEECAPAKIVIGDITY
;
A
#
# COMPACT_ATOMS: atom_id res chain seq x y z
N MET A 1 6.86 -8.68 22.94
CA MET A 1 5.82 -7.77 22.39
C MET A 1 6.46 -6.61 21.62
N ARG A 2 7.42 -5.89 22.23
CA ARG A 2 8.16 -4.79 21.61
C ARG A 2 8.82 -5.17 20.27
N ASN A 3 9.49 -6.32 20.19
CA ASN A 3 10.07 -6.84 18.93
C ASN A 3 9.01 -6.99 17.83
N CYS A 4 7.92 -7.71 18.11
CA CYS A 4 6.80 -7.86 17.16
C CYS A 4 6.23 -6.51 16.66
N TYR A 5 6.18 -5.49 17.52
CA TYR A 5 5.76 -4.15 17.12
C TYR A 5 6.74 -3.49 16.14
N PHE A 6 8.05 -3.58 16.39
CA PHE A 6 9.09 -2.99 15.53
C PHE A 6 9.33 -3.77 14.23
N GLU A 7 9.34 -5.10 14.28
CA GLU A 7 9.39 -5.99 13.09
C GLU A 7 8.26 -5.66 12.11
N ASN A 8 7.08 -5.34 12.63
CA ASN A 8 5.92 -4.96 11.84
C ASN A 8 5.84 -3.46 11.54
N ARG A 9 6.99 -2.76 11.57
CA ARG A 9 7.11 -1.33 11.22
C ARG A 9 6.10 -0.47 11.97
N ARG A 10 5.87 -0.78 13.25
CA ARG A 10 4.95 -0.07 14.14
C ARG A 10 3.47 -0.16 13.73
N ARG A 11 3.09 -1.04 12.82
CA ARG A 11 1.69 -1.13 12.31
C ARG A 11 0.78 -2.05 13.12
N TYR A 12 1.38 -2.87 13.99
CA TYR A 12 0.64 -3.86 14.75
C TYR A 12 0.13 -3.23 16.04
N GLY A 13 -1.19 -3.13 16.17
CA GLY A 13 -1.87 -2.80 17.42
C GLY A 13 -2.16 -4.04 18.26
N THR A 14 -2.86 -3.85 19.38
CA THR A 14 -3.15 -4.89 20.38
C THR A 14 -3.70 -6.20 19.80
N ARG A 15 -4.59 -6.14 18.80
CA ARG A 15 -5.17 -7.32 18.14
C ARG A 15 -4.14 -8.12 17.33
N ARG A 16 -3.35 -7.44 16.50
CA ARG A 16 -2.34 -8.09 15.63
C ARG A 16 -1.15 -8.60 16.45
N ILE A 17 -0.73 -7.85 17.47
CA ILE A 17 0.28 -8.30 18.42
C ILE A 17 -0.18 -9.57 19.13
N ARG A 18 -1.44 -9.65 19.59
CA ARG A 18 -1.97 -10.88 20.20
C ARG A 18 -1.87 -12.07 19.25
N GLY A 19 -2.28 -11.89 17.99
CA GLY A 19 -2.21 -12.94 16.98
C GLY A 19 -0.78 -13.41 16.73
N ALA A 20 0.16 -12.47 16.58
CA ALA A 20 1.58 -12.78 16.38
C ALA A 20 2.20 -13.49 17.59
N LEU A 21 1.90 -13.04 18.81
CA LEU A 21 2.36 -13.70 20.03
C LEU A 21 1.78 -15.11 20.17
N SER A 22 0.50 -15.28 19.87
CA SER A 22 -0.16 -16.60 19.90
C SER A 22 0.46 -17.58 18.90
N LYS A 23 0.86 -17.10 17.70
CA LYS A 23 1.58 -17.93 16.72
C LYS A 23 2.96 -18.37 17.23
N ASN A 24 3.58 -17.56 18.08
CA ASN A 24 4.86 -17.86 18.73
C ASN A 24 4.69 -18.59 20.08
N GLY A 25 3.52 -19.18 20.35
CA GLY A 25 3.25 -19.93 21.59
C GLY A 25 2.99 -19.09 22.84
N VAL A 26 2.93 -17.76 22.73
CA VAL A 26 2.73 -16.86 23.88
C VAL A 26 1.25 -16.46 23.99
N SER A 27 0.57 -17.00 25.00
CA SER A 27 -0.82 -16.62 25.34
C SER A 27 -0.84 -15.38 26.25
N ILE A 28 -1.31 -14.25 25.71
CA ILE A 28 -1.48 -13.00 26.45
C ILE A 28 -2.82 -12.34 26.10
N GLY A 29 -3.53 -11.87 27.13
CA GLY A 29 -4.79 -11.13 26.98
C GLY A 29 -4.61 -9.74 26.35
N ARG A 30 -5.62 -9.29 25.58
CA ARG A 30 -5.60 -7.97 24.91
C ARG A 30 -5.41 -6.80 25.88
N CYS A 31 -6.00 -6.87 27.08
CA CYS A 31 -5.88 -5.82 28.10
C CYS A 31 -4.44 -5.67 28.60
N LYS A 32 -3.72 -6.79 28.78
CA LYS A 32 -2.30 -6.78 29.17
C LYS A 32 -1.44 -6.17 28.06
N ILE A 33 -1.69 -6.52 26.80
CA ILE A 33 -0.99 -5.89 25.66
C ILE A 33 -1.26 -4.39 25.60
N ARG A 34 -2.52 -3.97 25.79
CA ARG A 34 -2.88 -2.55 25.79
C ARG A 34 -2.16 -1.78 26.89
N ARG A 35 -2.08 -2.37 28.10
CA ARG A 35 -1.36 -1.78 29.24
C ARG A 35 0.13 -1.64 28.92
N LEU A 36 0.79 -2.71 28.47
CA LEU A 36 2.20 -2.70 28.09
C LEU A 36 2.48 -1.70 26.95
N MET A 37 1.62 -1.63 25.93
CA MET A 37 1.72 -0.62 24.88
C MET A 37 1.68 0.81 25.44
N LYS A 38 0.81 1.07 26.41
CA LYS A 38 0.67 2.40 27.02
C LYS A 38 1.87 2.73 27.90
N GLU A 39 2.34 1.80 28.72
CA GLU A 39 3.53 1.95 29.57
C GLU A 39 4.80 2.22 28.75
N GLU A 40 4.93 1.57 27.59
CA GLU A 40 6.06 1.77 26.68
C GLU A 40 5.85 2.90 25.64
N ASN A 41 4.76 3.66 25.74
CA ASN A 41 4.39 4.71 24.78
C ASN A 41 4.35 4.25 23.30
N LEU A 42 3.95 3.00 23.05
CA LEU A 42 3.86 2.41 21.72
C LEU A 42 2.49 2.68 21.10
N LYS A 43 2.48 3.44 20.00
CA LYS A 43 1.27 3.78 19.24
C LYS A 43 1.35 3.22 17.81
N ALA A 44 0.42 2.31 17.50
CA ALA A 44 0.34 1.71 16.18
C ALA A 44 -0.01 2.76 15.10
N ILE A 45 0.69 2.69 13.96
CA ILE A 45 0.50 3.61 12.82
C ILE A 45 -0.18 2.91 11.65
N GLN A 46 -0.94 3.67 10.86
CA GLN A 46 -1.47 3.20 9.59
C GLN A 46 -0.31 3.04 8.59
N ALA A 47 -0.42 2.04 7.69
CA ALA A 47 0.49 1.97 6.56
C ALA A 47 0.33 3.22 5.69
N ARG A 48 1.43 3.71 5.11
CA ARG A 48 1.36 4.77 4.12
C ARG A 48 0.55 4.27 2.92
N ALA A 49 -0.35 5.09 2.41
CA ALA A 49 -1.05 4.79 1.17
C ALA A 49 -0.04 4.46 0.08
N PHE A 50 -0.31 3.40 -0.68
CA PHE A 50 0.49 3.08 -1.86
C PHE A 50 0.36 4.24 -2.84
N LYS A 51 1.49 4.82 -3.24
CA LYS A 51 1.56 5.77 -4.33
C LYS A 51 2.25 5.04 -5.49
N PRO A 52 1.54 4.71 -6.59
CA PRO A 52 2.18 4.14 -7.75
C PRO A 52 3.29 5.10 -8.17
N ARG A 53 4.52 4.58 -8.18
CA ARG A 53 5.65 5.34 -8.69
C ARG A 53 5.59 5.14 -10.20
N THR A 54 4.94 6.06 -10.91
CA THR A 54 5.11 6.16 -12.35
C THR A 54 6.61 6.16 -12.60
N THR A 55 7.09 5.22 -13.40
CA THR A 55 8.50 5.13 -13.74
C THR A 55 8.93 6.51 -14.21
N ASP A 56 9.80 7.16 -13.45
CA ASP A 56 10.44 8.41 -13.86
C ASP A 56 11.33 8.03 -15.02
N SER A 57 10.80 8.15 -16.24
CA SER A 57 11.49 7.91 -17.50
C SER A 57 12.52 9.03 -17.69
N LYS A 58 13.54 9.06 -16.82
CA LYS A 58 14.62 10.04 -16.83
C LYS A 58 15.32 9.99 -18.19
N GLY A 59 14.99 10.93 -19.07
CA GLY A 59 15.60 11.08 -20.38
C GLY A 59 15.04 10.17 -21.49
N ILE A 60 13.95 9.44 -21.26
CA ILE A 60 13.26 8.72 -22.33
C ILE A 60 12.05 9.55 -22.72
N THR A 61 12.13 10.21 -23.87
CA THR A 61 10.98 10.87 -24.49
C THR A 61 9.95 9.80 -24.81
N ALA A 62 8.73 9.95 -24.29
CA ALA A 62 7.63 9.11 -24.71
C ALA A 62 7.51 9.17 -26.24
N ALA A 63 7.14 8.06 -26.88
CA ALA A 63 6.83 8.08 -28.30
C ALA A 63 5.80 9.19 -28.58
N PRO A 64 5.93 9.91 -29.71
CA PRO A 64 5.04 11.02 -30.02
C PRO A 64 3.58 10.53 -29.97
N ASN A 65 2.71 11.29 -29.31
CA ASN A 65 1.29 10.96 -29.25
C ASN A 65 0.65 11.22 -30.62
N LEU A 66 0.62 10.18 -31.45
CA LEU A 66 0.05 10.22 -32.81
C LEU A 66 -1.44 10.60 -32.81
N LEU A 67 -2.13 10.46 -31.68
CA LEU A 67 -3.54 10.84 -31.52
C LEU A 67 -3.72 12.33 -31.19
N ALA A 68 -2.67 13.04 -30.81
CA ALA A 68 -2.76 14.46 -30.44
C ALA A 68 -3.13 15.37 -31.61
N GLU A 69 -2.81 14.97 -32.84
CA GLU A 69 -3.06 15.73 -34.07
C GLU A 69 -4.39 15.37 -34.75
N ILE A 70 -5.07 14.31 -34.29
CA ILE A 70 -6.31 13.83 -34.90
C ILE A 70 -7.47 14.72 -34.43
N LYS A 71 -8.12 15.40 -35.38
CA LYS A 71 -9.36 16.13 -35.12
C LYS A 71 -10.50 15.15 -34.88
N SER A 72 -11.36 15.45 -33.91
CA SER A 72 -12.53 14.63 -33.55
C SER A 72 -13.46 14.33 -34.74
N GLU A 73 -13.48 15.23 -35.73
CA GLU A 73 -14.27 15.15 -36.96
C GLU A 73 -13.80 14.06 -37.93
N GLU A 74 -12.55 13.61 -37.84
CA GLU A 74 -11.97 12.56 -38.69
C GLU A 74 -12.03 11.15 -38.05
N CYS A 75 -12.66 11.06 -36.87
CA CYS A 75 -12.72 9.87 -36.05
C CYS A 75 -13.97 9.04 -36.40
N ALA A 76 -13.87 8.22 -37.44
CA ALA A 76 -14.88 7.22 -37.75
C ALA A 76 -14.87 6.08 -36.70
N PRO A 77 -16.01 5.43 -36.42
CA PRO A 77 -16.07 4.25 -35.56
C PRO A 77 -15.05 3.19 -35.98
N ALA A 78 -14.42 2.51 -35.00
CA ALA A 78 -13.39 1.48 -35.20
C ALA A 78 -12.07 1.91 -35.85
N LYS A 79 -11.82 3.21 -36.05
CA LYS A 79 -10.52 3.72 -36.55
C LYS A 79 -9.42 3.67 -35.48
N ILE A 80 -9.78 3.84 -34.21
CA ILE A 80 -8.89 3.74 -33.05
C ILE A 80 -9.58 2.84 -32.03
N VAL A 81 -8.92 1.76 -31.64
CA VAL A 81 -9.40 0.83 -30.59
C VAL A 81 -8.41 0.86 -29.45
N ILE A 82 -8.88 1.21 -28.26
CA ILE A 82 -8.10 1.24 -27.03
C ILE A 82 -8.68 0.18 -26.10
N GLY A 83 -7.82 -0.68 -25.57
CA GLY A 83 -8.17 -1.68 -24.56
C GLY A 83 -7.18 -1.62 -23.41
N ASP A 84 -7.68 -1.80 -22.20
CA ASP A 84 -6.86 -2.00 -21.01
C ASP A 84 -7.34 -3.28 -20.30
N ILE A 85 -6.41 -3.95 -19.62
CA ILE A 85 -6.73 -5.15 -18.83
C ILE A 85 -6.55 -4.83 -17.36
N THR A 86 -7.62 -5.05 -16.60
CA THR A 86 -7.62 -4.86 -15.15
C THR A 86 -7.58 -6.23 -14.49
N TYR A 87 -6.67 -6.40 -13.53
CA TYR A 87 -6.49 -7.62 -12.73
C TYR A 87 -7.25 -7.55 -11.39
#